data_AF-D1PSK8-F1
#
_entry.id   AF-D1PSK8-F1
#
_cell.length_a   1.000
_cell.length_b   1.000
_cell.length_c   1.000
_cell.angle_alpha   90.00
_cell.angle_beta   90.00
_cell.angle_gamma   90.00
#
_symmetry.space_group_name_H-M   'P 1'
#
loop_
_entity.id
_entity.type
_entity.pdbx_description
1 polymer ?
#
loop_
_entity_poly.entity_id
_entity_poly.type
_entity_poly.pdbx_seq_one_letter_code
_entity_poly.pdbx_strand_id
1 'polypeptide(L)'
;MERSIPVIQRQLEQNGDQISHLVYDVRIIGNIDQSLGLLERICVTVPGIKIIVVTEGLSTDSAFMKDILTLVPAEQIVSDHGAELKRVLNAMLCDAGLISEDNTSNNTPLLEEPPPVDEPPPAPPASTVEVIPPSQVDRETARAHLVLPKPRLRGRNATTIAVCGAGHRIGTTTQAMQLCLYVKAMGYKAAVIEMSVSSLTPYTQISDEVVLFDEKHFRIEGTDIYNDKTCILATKTKYDYLILDYGAFGELSEVADYLRNDILVAVCGAKPSEVDLVSDILRVDNGTIHYVFSFVPQRDRDDILKSMSPFDVRTYFAGWTPDYFLYSGNDELYGYITGQLKAKETVQKKGGLKWPFGRKRK
;
A
#
# COMPACT_ATOMS: atom_id res chain seq x y z
N MET A 1 4.51 -22.66 -8.51
CA MET A 1 4.81 -21.31 -9.05
C MET A 1 5.08 -20.43 -7.85
N GLU A 2 6.32 -20.07 -7.60
CA GLU A 2 6.63 -19.01 -6.63
C GLU A 2 6.06 -17.69 -7.20
N ARG A 3 5.07 -17.12 -6.52
CA ARG A 3 4.57 -15.77 -6.84
C ARG A 3 5.55 -14.79 -6.22
N SER A 4 5.98 -13.78 -6.97
CA SER A 4 6.83 -12.72 -6.41
C SER A 4 6.11 -11.98 -5.27
N ILE A 5 6.84 -11.56 -4.24
CA ILE A 5 6.33 -10.81 -3.08
C ILE A 5 5.35 -9.70 -3.46
N PRO A 6 5.63 -8.81 -4.44
CA PRO A 6 4.71 -7.72 -4.77
C PRO A 6 3.37 -8.21 -5.31
N VAL A 7 3.34 -9.38 -5.95
CA VAL A 7 2.11 -9.99 -6.49
C VAL A 7 1.26 -10.57 -5.37
N ILE A 8 1.88 -11.25 -4.39
CA ILE A 8 1.17 -11.78 -3.22
C ILE A 8 0.60 -10.62 -2.40
N GLN A 9 1.43 -9.61 -2.15
CA GLN A 9 1.06 -8.43 -1.38
C GLN A 9 -0.13 -7.70 -2.02
N ARG A 10 -0.05 -7.39 -3.32
CA ARG A 10 -1.15 -6.76 -4.05
C ARG A 10 -2.43 -7.60 -4.00
N GLN A 11 -2.31 -8.93 -4.06
CA GLN A 11 -3.47 -9.80 -3.96
C GLN A 11 -4.10 -9.76 -2.57
N LEU A 12 -3.31 -9.74 -1.49
CA LEU A 12 -3.81 -9.61 -0.12
C LEU A 12 -4.46 -8.24 0.08
N GLU A 13 -3.83 -7.17 -0.37
CA GLU A 13 -4.33 -5.80 -0.33
C GLU A 13 -5.64 -5.65 -1.14
N GLN A 14 -5.76 -6.28 -2.31
CA GLN A 14 -6.98 -6.22 -3.14
C GLN A 14 -8.13 -7.11 -2.66
N ASN A 15 -7.83 -8.18 -1.93
CA ASN A 15 -8.83 -9.17 -1.48
C ASN A 15 -8.92 -9.26 0.05
N GLY A 16 -8.46 -8.24 0.78
CA GLY A 16 -8.42 -8.24 2.24
C GLY A 16 -9.77 -8.58 2.88
N ASP A 17 -10.87 -8.08 2.31
CA ASP A 17 -12.25 -8.36 2.74
C ASP A 17 -12.60 -9.86 2.71
N GLN A 18 -11.95 -10.64 1.84
CA GLN A 18 -12.22 -12.07 1.65
C GLN A 18 -11.25 -12.96 2.44
N ILE A 19 -10.16 -12.39 2.97
CA ILE A 19 -9.09 -13.14 3.63
C ILE A 19 -9.05 -12.73 5.10
N SER A 20 -9.70 -13.52 5.96
CA SER A 20 -9.74 -13.25 7.40
C SER A 20 -8.49 -13.70 8.16
N HIS A 21 -7.76 -14.69 7.63
CA HIS A 21 -6.57 -15.25 8.26
C HIS A 21 -5.44 -15.47 7.25
N LEU A 22 -4.22 -15.21 7.68
CA LEU A 22 -3.00 -15.43 6.92
C LEU A 22 -2.01 -16.28 7.75
N VAL A 23 -1.59 -17.42 7.22
CA VAL A 23 -0.44 -18.14 7.78
C VAL A 23 0.82 -17.66 7.05
N TYR A 24 1.76 -17.08 7.79
CA TYR A 24 2.92 -16.39 7.26
C TYR A 24 4.21 -17.05 7.75
N ASP A 25 4.84 -17.89 6.93
CA ASP A 25 6.18 -18.41 7.21
C ASP A 25 7.23 -17.35 6.86
N VAL A 26 7.96 -16.87 7.87
CA VAL A 26 8.93 -15.80 7.69
C VAL A 26 10.09 -16.19 6.77
N ARG A 27 10.34 -17.47 6.53
CA ARG A 27 11.41 -17.96 5.67
C ARG A 27 10.99 -18.08 4.21
N ILE A 28 9.70 -17.91 3.90
CA ILE A 28 9.18 -18.13 2.53
C ILE A 28 9.78 -17.20 1.48
N ILE A 29 10.36 -16.08 1.93
CA ILE A 29 10.98 -15.06 1.09
C ILE A 29 12.50 -15.28 0.94
N GLY A 30 13.07 -16.26 1.64
CA GLY A 30 14.51 -16.57 1.62
C GLY A 30 15.41 -15.49 2.26
N ASN A 31 14.90 -14.26 2.37
CA ASN A 31 15.49 -13.16 3.11
C ASN A 31 14.55 -12.75 4.26
N ILE A 32 15.05 -12.93 5.48
CA ILE A 32 14.29 -12.73 6.72
C ILE A 32 13.91 -11.24 6.91
N ASP A 33 14.80 -10.32 6.56
CA ASP A 33 14.53 -8.87 6.64
C ASP A 33 13.43 -8.44 5.66
N GLN A 34 13.47 -9.03 4.47
CA GLN A 34 12.44 -8.81 3.46
C GLN A 34 11.07 -9.31 3.94
N SER A 35 11.10 -10.41 4.68
CA SER A 35 9.91 -10.99 5.27
C SER A 35 9.30 -10.11 6.36
N LEU A 36 10.13 -9.48 7.21
CA LEU A 36 9.65 -8.55 8.22
C LEU A 36 9.02 -7.31 7.60
N GLY A 37 9.64 -6.76 6.55
CA GLY A 37 9.11 -5.60 5.85
C GLY A 37 7.74 -5.88 5.21
N LEU A 38 7.55 -7.06 4.64
CA LEU A 38 6.25 -7.48 4.12
C LEU A 38 5.21 -7.65 5.24
N LEU A 39 5.59 -8.26 6.36
CA LEU A 39 4.71 -8.43 7.52
C LEU A 39 4.27 -7.07 8.09
N GLU A 40 5.21 -6.15 8.34
CA GLU A 40 4.92 -4.79 8.81
C GLU A 40 3.94 -4.08 7.88
N ARG A 41 4.15 -4.22 6.57
CA ARG A 41 3.26 -3.66 5.57
C ARG A 41 1.85 -4.24 5.65
N ILE A 42 1.71 -5.57 5.66
CA ILE A 42 0.40 -6.23 5.72
C ILE A 42 -0.38 -5.77 6.97
N CYS A 43 0.29 -5.71 8.12
CA CYS A 43 -0.33 -5.22 9.37
C CYS A 43 -0.83 -3.77 9.26
N VAL A 44 -0.18 -2.92 8.46
CA VAL A 44 -0.57 -1.52 8.24
C VAL A 44 -1.67 -1.39 7.19
N THR A 45 -1.61 -2.18 6.13
CA THR A 45 -2.44 -2.03 4.92
C THR A 45 -3.71 -2.86 4.92
N VAL A 46 -3.75 -3.93 5.72
CA VAL A 46 -4.88 -4.86 5.85
C VAL A 46 -5.27 -4.94 7.33
N PRO A 47 -5.85 -3.88 7.90
CA PRO A 47 -6.27 -3.90 9.31
C PRO A 47 -7.30 -5.03 9.55
N GLY A 48 -7.23 -5.66 10.73
CA GLY A 48 -8.15 -6.72 11.12
C GLY A 48 -7.81 -8.14 10.63
N ILE A 49 -6.86 -8.32 9.71
CA ILE A 49 -6.40 -9.66 9.31
C ILE A 49 -5.68 -10.35 10.48
N LYS A 50 -6.06 -11.58 10.80
CA LYS A 50 -5.36 -12.39 11.80
C LYS A 50 -4.18 -13.10 11.15
N ILE A 51 -2.96 -12.82 11.61
CA ILE A 51 -1.74 -13.37 10.99
C ILE A 51 -1.08 -14.36 11.94
N ILE A 52 -1.08 -15.64 11.57
CA ILE A 52 -0.31 -16.66 12.28
C ILE A 52 1.11 -16.65 11.70
N VAL A 53 2.09 -16.18 12.46
CA VAL A 53 3.47 -16.06 12.02
C VAL A 53 4.26 -17.30 12.40
N VAL A 54 4.80 -18.00 11.41
CA VAL A 54 5.64 -19.20 11.62
C VAL A 54 7.11 -18.77 11.58
N THR A 55 7.83 -19.01 12.67
CA THR A 55 9.23 -18.63 12.89
C THR A 55 10.15 -19.84 13.11
N GLU A 56 9.77 -21.00 12.60
CA GLU A 56 10.48 -22.26 12.74
C GLU A 56 12.00 -22.12 12.43
N GLY A 57 12.83 -22.43 13.42
CA GLY A 57 14.30 -22.44 13.34
C GLY A 57 14.94 -21.11 13.76
N LEU A 58 14.17 -20.10 14.17
CA LEU A 58 14.69 -18.83 14.64
C LEU A 58 14.85 -18.79 16.16
N SER A 59 15.91 -18.11 16.63
CA SER A 59 16.12 -17.89 18.05
C SER A 59 15.10 -16.89 18.60
N THR A 60 14.42 -17.28 19.69
CA THR A 60 13.40 -16.48 20.39
C THR A 60 13.94 -15.15 20.93
N ASP A 61 15.25 -15.08 21.24
CA ASP A 61 15.89 -13.88 21.79
C ASP A 61 16.46 -12.93 20.73
N SER A 62 16.32 -13.28 19.45
CA SER A 62 16.84 -12.48 18.35
C SER A 62 16.18 -11.10 18.23
N ALA A 63 16.90 -10.13 17.67
CA ALA A 63 16.34 -8.81 17.36
C ALA A 63 15.12 -8.92 16.44
N PHE A 64 15.18 -9.83 15.47
CA PHE A 64 14.08 -10.15 14.57
C PHE A 64 12.81 -10.59 15.31
N MET A 65 12.92 -11.51 16.27
CA MET A 65 11.77 -11.95 17.07
C MET A 65 11.20 -10.82 17.93
N LYS A 66 12.05 -9.94 18.46
CA LYS A 66 11.59 -8.73 19.17
C LYS A 66 10.80 -7.82 18.25
N ASP A 67 11.22 -7.65 16.99
CA ASP A 67 10.50 -6.84 16.01
C ASP A 67 9.15 -7.48 15.64
N ILE A 68 9.07 -8.79 15.43
CA ILE A 68 7.79 -9.50 15.19
C ILE A 68 6.81 -9.28 16.34
N LEU A 69 7.28 -9.37 17.59
CA LEU A 69 6.46 -9.15 18.78
C LEU A 69 5.92 -7.70 18.89
N THR A 70 6.46 -6.75 18.12
CA THR A 70 5.87 -5.41 18.00
C THR A 70 4.75 -5.31 16.97
N LEU A 71 4.65 -6.30 16.06
CA LEU A 71 3.73 -6.31 14.93
C LEU A 71 2.53 -7.23 15.17
N VAL A 72 2.74 -8.39 15.81
CA VAL A 72 1.70 -9.38 16.09
C VAL A 72 1.75 -9.84 17.55
N PRO A 73 0.60 -10.19 18.15
CA PRO A 73 0.56 -10.75 19.50
C PRO A 73 1.33 -12.06 19.62
N ALA A 74 1.86 -12.35 20.81
CA ALA A 74 2.69 -13.53 21.07
C ALA A 74 1.94 -14.85 20.80
N GLU A 75 0.64 -14.88 21.07
CA GLU A 75 -0.24 -16.02 20.82
C GLU A 75 -0.44 -16.34 19.34
N GLN A 76 -0.05 -15.44 18.44
CA GLN A 76 -0.15 -15.65 16.99
C GLN A 76 1.18 -16.16 16.38
N ILE A 77 2.21 -16.36 17.19
CA ILE A 77 3.54 -16.79 16.73
C ILE A 77 3.75 -18.28 17.02
N VAL A 78 4.16 -19.04 16.02
CA VAL A 78 4.52 -20.45 16.14
C VAL A 78 5.99 -20.64 15.85
N SER A 79 6.76 -21.01 16.87
CA SER A 79 8.21 -21.23 16.77
C SER A 79 8.60 -22.71 16.78
N ASP A 80 7.64 -23.61 17.02
CA ASP A 80 7.83 -25.06 17.06
C ASP A 80 8.37 -25.62 15.74
N HIS A 81 8.87 -26.87 15.77
CA HIS A 81 9.47 -27.53 14.61
C HIS A 81 8.82 -28.88 14.30
N GLY A 82 8.85 -29.28 13.03
CA GLY A 82 8.44 -30.62 12.60
C GLY A 82 7.02 -31.02 13.02
N ALA A 83 6.89 -32.14 13.72
CA ALA A 83 5.57 -32.66 14.13
C ALA A 83 4.84 -31.73 15.10
N GLU A 84 5.58 -31.01 15.94
CA GLU A 84 4.99 -30.09 16.92
C GLU A 84 4.48 -28.82 16.24
N LEU A 85 5.22 -28.28 15.27
CA LEU A 85 4.74 -27.19 14.40
C LEU A 85 3.40 -27.53 13.77
N LYS A 86 3.28 -28.73 13.20
CA LYS A 86 2.04 -29.19 12.59
C LYS A 86 0.90 -29.29 13.61
N ARG A 87 1.19 -29.79 14.81
CA ARG A 87 0.20 -29.93 15.89
C ARG A 87 -0.32 -28.57 16.35
N VAL A 88 0.59 -27.63 16.64
CA VAL A 88 0.25 -26.28 17.11
C VAL A 88 -0.48 -25.49 16.02
N LEU A 89 0.02 -25.51 14.78
CA LEU A 89 -0.62 -24.81 13.67
C LEU A 89 -2.03 -25.36 13.43
N ASN A 90 -2.23 -26.68 13.43
CA ASN A 90 -3.56 -27.27 13.30
C ASN A 90 -4.50 -26.86 14.44
N ALA A 91 -4.02 -26.85 15.69
CA ALA A 91 -4.82 -26.40 16.82
C ALA A 91 -5.26 -24.94 16.65
N MET A 92 -4.35 -24.05 16.26
CA MET A 92 -4.69 -22.65 16.00
C MET A 92 -5.69 -22.47 14.85
N LEU A 93 -5.55 -23.26 13.79
CA LEU A 93 -6.50 -23.24 12.67
C LEU A 93 -7.87 -23.81 13.05
N CYS A 94 -7.93 -24.83 13.93
CA CYS A 94 -9.17 -25.34 14.50
C CYS A 94 -9.84 -24.30 15.42
N ASP A 95 -9.08 -23.67 16.32
CA ASP A 95 -9.56 -22.62 17.22
C ASP A 95 -10.08 -21.39 16.43
N ALA A 96 -9.47 -21.12 15.28
CA ALA A 96 -9.93 -20.11 14.33
C ALA A 96 -11.16 -20.54 13.50
N GLY A 97 -11.60 -21.80 13.62
CA GLY A 97 -12.74 -22.35 12.86
C GLY A 97 -12.45 -22.55 11.37
N LEU A 98 -11.18 -22.58 10.96
CA LEU A 98 -10.77 -22.69 9.55
C LEU A 98 -10.68 -24.14 9.07
N ILE A 99 -10.42 -25.08 9.98
CA ILE A 99 -10.35 -26.53 9.71
C ILE A 99 -11.07 -27.31 10.81
N SER A 100 -11.52 -28.52 10.50
CA SER A 100 -12.18 -29.43 11.44
C SER A 100 -11.17 -30.40 12.06
N GLU A 101 -11.40 -30.84 13.30
CA GLU A 101 -10.52 -31.78 14.03
C GLU A 101 -10.36 -33.15 13.34
N ASP A 102 -11.25 -33.52 12.41
CA ASP A 102 -11.37 -34.86 11.83
C ASP A 102 -10.30 -35.27 10.79
N ASN A 103 -9.25 -34.48 10.55
CA ASN A 103 -8.20 -34.85 9.59
C ASN A 103 -6.94 -35.48 10.22
N THR A 104 -7.14 -36.38 11.19
CA THR A 104 -6.08 -37.24 11.74
C THR A 104 -6.35 -38.72 11.49
N SER A 105 -6.17 -39.18 10.25
CA SER A 105 -5.58 -40.51 9.99
C SER A 105 -5.21 -40.70 8.52
N ASN A 106 -3.98 -40.34 8.14
CA ASN A 106 -3.27 -41.13 7.14
C ASN A 106 -2.19 -41.93 7.87
N ASN A 107 -2.62 -43.04 8.47
CA ASN A 107 -1.74 -44.13 8.83
C ASN A 107 -1.10 -44.67 7.55
N THR A 108 0.16 -44.32 7.31
CA THR A 108 0.99 -45.02 6.34
C THR A 108 1.67 -46.16 7.10
N PRO A 109 1.49 -47.44 6.72
CA PRO A 109 2.15 -48.54 7.41
C PRO A 109 3.66 -48.46 7.23
N LEU A 110 4.40 -48.63 8.33
CA LEU A 110 5.85 -48.85 8.34
C LEU A 110 6.19 -50.06 7.45
N LEU A 111 6.95 -49.84 6.39
CA LEU A 111 7.65 -50.90 5.65
C LEU A 111 9.09 -50.98 6.17
N GLU A 112 9.53 -52.21 6.46
CA GLU A 112 10.85 -52.55 7.00
C GLU A 112 12.02 -51.99 6.17
N GLU A 113 13.05 -51.50 6.86
CA GLU A 113 14.33 -51.10 6.29
C GLU A 113 15.11 -52.31 5.72
N PRO A 114 15.71 -52.20 4.52
CA PRO A 114 16.72 -53.13 4.06
C PRO A 114 18.13 -52.75 4.60
N PRO A 115 19.11 -53.69 4.59
CA PRO A 115 20.38 -53.54 5.29
C PRO A 115 21.34 -52.55 4.59
N PRO A 116 22.40 -52.07 5.28
CA PRO A 116 23.23 -50.97 4.79
C PRO A 116 24.10 -51.39 3.60
N VAL A 117 24.26 -50.48 2.64
CA VAL A 117 25.20 -50.60 1.52
C VAL A 117 26.21 -49.46 1.61
N ASP A 118 27.48 -49.80 1.41
CA ASP A 118 28.69 -49.00 1.61
C ASP A 118 28.70 -47.59 0.97
N GLU A 119 29.29 -46.63 1.70
CA GLU A 119 29.57 -45.26 1.27
C GLU A 119 30.56 -45.17 0.08
N PRO A 120 30.31 -44.29 -0.91
CA PRO A 120 31.36 -43.79 -1.80
C PRO A 120 31.98 -42.47 -1.28
N PRO A 121 33.23 -42.14 -1.69
CA PRO A 121 34.10 -41.15 -1.04
C PRO A 121 33.69 -39.68 -1.30
N PRO A 122 34.18 -38.72 -0.48
CA PRO A 122 33.74 -37.33 -0.54
C PRO A 122 34.34 -36.57 -1.73
N ALA A 123 33.54 -35.70 -2.32
CA ALA A 123 33.95 -34.69 -3.31
C ALA A 123 34.61 -33.47 -2.62
N PRO A 124 35.48 -32.72 -3.32
CA PRO A 124 36.34 -31.69 -2.72
C PRO A 124 35.56 -30.40 -2.35
N PRO A 125 36.09 -29.58 -1.43
CA PRO A 125 35.37 -28.42 -0.92
C PRO A 125 35.29 -27.30 -1.95
N ALA A 126 34.09 -26.75 -2.14
CA ALA A 126 33.89 -25.48 -2.82
C ALA A 126 34.25 -24.31 -1.88
N SER A 127 34.85 -23.29 -2.49
CA SER A 127 35.43 -22.08 -1.91
C SER A 127 34.54 -21.37 -0.88
N THR A 128 35.17 -21.05 0.25
CA THR A 128 34.69 -20.14 1.29
C THR A 128 34.42 -18.75 0.72
N VAL A 129 33.14 -18.37 0.62
CA VAL A 129 32.74 -16.97 0.78
C VAL A 129 32.40 -16.82 2.26
N GLU A 130 33.13 -15.96 2.97
CA GLU A 130 32.83 -15.62 4.36
C GLU A 130 31.41 -15.02 4.43
N VAL A 131 30.46 -15.82 4.90
CA VAL A 131 29.13 -15.38 5.29
C VAL A 131 29.27 -14.70 6.64
N ILE A 132 29.09 -13.38 6.69
CA ILE A 132 28.90 -12.65 7.94
C ILE A 132 27.62 -13.22 8.58
N PRO A 133 27.66 -13.67 9.85
CA PRO A 133 26.50 -14.31 10.46
C PRO A 133 25.29 -13.35 10.53
N PRO A 134 24.04 -13.87 10.38
CA PRO A 134 22.82 -13.06 10.19
C PRO A 134 22.36 -12.23 11.40
N SER A 135 23.21 -12.03 12.41
CA SER A 135 22.83 -11.42 13.68
C SER A 135 23.32 -9.98 13.88
N GLN A 136 23.89 -9.33 12.86
CA GLN A 136 24.42 -7.97 12.99
C GLN A 136 24.22 -7.08 11.76
N VAL A 137 22.97 -6.83 11.37
CA VAL A 137 22.67 -5.69 10.48
C VAL A 137 21.41 -4.97 10.97
N ASP A 138 21.55 -3.67 11.20
CA ASP A 138 20.58 -2.74 11.78
C ASP A 138 19.31 -2.57 10.91
N ARG A 139 18.17 -2.36 11.59
CA ARG A 139 16.83 -2.00 11.11
C ARG A 139 16.82 -0.98 9.95
N GLU A 140 17.82 -0.10 9.86
CA GLU A 140 17.97 0.84 8.75
C GLU A 140 18.36 0.18 7.41
N THR A 141 19.07 -0.96 7.42
CA THR A 141 19.56 -1.64 6.22
C THR A 141 18.51 -2.56 5.59
N ALA A 142 17.67 -3.20 6.41
CA ALA A 142 16.49 -3.96 5.98
C ALA A 142 15.49 -3.09 5.20
N ARG A 143 15.31 -1.84 5.65
CA ARG A 143 14.41 -0.85 5.03
C ARG A 143 14.81 -0.44 3.60
N ALA A 144 16.08 -0.54 3.23
CA ALA A 144 16.59 0.02 1.98
C ALA A 144 16.23 -0.79 0.72
N HIS A 145 15.83 -2.07 0.85
CA HIS A 145 15.63 -2.97 -0.29
C HIS A 145 14.17 -3.37 -0.59
N LEU A 146 13.21 -3.03 0.26
CA LEU A 146 11.78 -3.30 0.03
C LEU A 146 10.84 -2.09 0.17
N VAL A 147 11.29 -1.04 0.82
CA VAL A 147 10.61 0.26 0.80
C VAL A 147 11.39 1.10 -0.20
N LEU A 148 10.72 1.70 -1.19
CA LEU A 148 11.35 2.77 -1.97
C LEU A 148 12.03 3.71 -0.98
N PRO A 149 13.36 3.90 -1.03
CA PRO A 149 14.13 4.45 0.08
C PRO A 149 13.51 5.76 0.54
N LYS A 150 12.96 5.77 1.77
CA LYS A 150 12.18 6.87 2.37
C LYS A 150 12.77 8.22 1.93
N PRO A 151 12.21 8.91 0.91
CA PRO A 151 12.79 10.18 0.52
C PRO A 151 12.81 11.11 1.72
N ARG A 152 13.98 11.70 1.99
CA ARG A 152 14.11 12.70 3.06
C ARG A 152 13.17 13.85 2.70
N LEU A 153 12.15 14.05 3.54
CA LEU A 153 11.29 15.22 3.42
C LEU A 153 12.18 16.46 3.50
N ARG A 154 12.03 17.37 2.54
CA ARG A 154 12.91 18.54 2.39
C ARG A 154 12.66 19.63 3.45
N GLY A 155 11.75 19.40 4.41
CA GLY A 155 11.36 20.38 5.42
C GLY A 155 11.00 19.77 6.78
N ARG A 156 10.86 20.64 7.78
CA ARG A 156 10.37 20.29 9.13
C ARG A 156 8.86 20.10 9.22
N ASN A 157 8.13 20.48 8.17
CA ASN A 157 6.66 20.42 8.13
C ASN A 157 6.21 19.30 7.20
N ALA A 158 5.04 18.76 7.49
CA ALA A 158 4.36 17.76 6.67
C ALA A 158 4.22 18.23 5.21
N THR A 159 4.44 17.32 4.28
CA THR A 159 4.07 17.51 2.86
C THR A 159 2.57 17.40 2.72
N THR A 160 1.92 18.39 2.12
CA THR A 160 0.46 18.36 1.92
C THR A 160 0.11 17.74 0.56
N ILE A 161 -0.81 16.78 0.57
CA ILE A 161 -1.40 16.20 -0.64
C ILE A 161 -2.85 16.61 -0.69
N ALA A 162 -3.19 17.54 -1.59
CA ALA A 162 -4.55 18.00 -1.77
C ALA A 162 -5.28 17.12 -2.78
N VAL A 163 -6.39 16.53 -2.37
CA VAL A 163 -7.19 15.62 -3.20
C VAL A 163 -8.56 16.25 -3.42
N CYS A 164 -8.90 16.51 -4.68
CA CYS A 164 -10.14 17.16 -5.06
C CYS A 164 -10.80 16.41 -6.21
N GLY A 165 -12.09 16.07 -6.10
CA GLY A 165 -12.84 15.41 -7.16
C GLY A 165 -13.39 16.41 -8.15
N ALA A 166 -13.44 16.05 -9.44
CA ALA A 166 -14.15 16.81 -10.46
C ALA A 166 -15.62 17.03 -10.08
N GLY A 167 -16.25 16.04 -9.43
CA GLY A 167 -17.58 16.16 -8.87
C GLY A 167 -17.83 15.21 -7.71
N HIS A 168 -19.08 15.19 -7.24
CA HIS A 168 -19.49 14.27 -6.19
C HIS A 168 -19.44 12.81 -6.63
N ARG A 169 -19.21 11.92 -5.65
CA ARG A 169 -19.26 10.46 -5.81
C ARG A 169 -18.28 9.90 -6.86
N ILE A 170 -17.24 10.68 -7.19
CA ILE A 170 -16.16 10.29 -8.10
C ILE A 170 -15.04 9.51 -7.40
N GLY A 171 -15.12 9.37 -6.07
CA GLY A 171 -14.15 8.65 -5.24
C GLY A 171 -13.06 9.53 -4.61
N THR A 172 -13.29 10.84 -4.38
CA THR A 172 -12.30 11.74 -3.75
C THR A 172 -11.80 11.20 -2.41
N THR A 173 -12.72 10.96 -1.47
CA THR A 173 -12.40 10.44 -0.13
C THR A 173 -11.70 9.08 -0.20
N THR A 174 -12.12 8.22 -1.14
CA THR A 174 -11.42 6.95 -1.41
C THR A 174 -9.96 7.20 -1.77
N GLN A 175 -9.68 8.07 -2.75
CA GLN A 175 -8.30 8.33 -3.16
C GLN A 175 -7.48 9.05 -2.08
N ALA A 176 -8.10 9.92 -1.28
CA ALA A 176 -7.45 10.53 -0.12
C ALA A 176 -7.02 9.46 0.90
N MET A 177 -7.92 8.54 1.24
CA MET A 177 -7.61 7.42 2.13
C MET A 177 -6.54 6.51 1.55
N GLN A 178 -6.62 6.16 0.25
CA GLN A 178 -5.62 5.32 -0.38
C GLN A 178 -4.22 5.95 -0.43
N LEU A 179 -4.12 7.27 -0.65
CA LEU A 179 -2.85 8.01 -0.53
C LEU A 179 -2.32 7.98 0.90
N CYS A 180 -3.20 8.16 1.89
CA CYS A 180 -2.84 8.06 3.31
C CYS A 180 -2.28 6.68 3.67
N LEU A 181 -2.99 5.62 3.27
CA LEU A 181 -2.57 4.23 3.51
C LEU A 181 -1.28 3.89 2.77
N TYR A 182 -1.11 4.36 1.53
CA TYR A 182 0.12 4.18 0.77
C TYR A 182 1.33 4.78 1.51
N VAL A 183 1.27 6.05 1.92
CA VAL A 183 2.42 6.67 2.61
C VAL A 183 2.65 6.05 4.00
N LYS A 184 1.59 5.62 4.69
CA LYS A 184 1.72 4.85 5.94
C LYS A 184 2.43 3.51 5.71
N ALA A 185 2.09 2.80 4.63
CA ALA A 185 2.74 1.55 4.23
C ALA A 185 4.23 1.75 3.91
N MET A 186 4.63 2.95 3.50
CA MET A 186 6.04 3.34 3.34
C MET A 186 6.73 3.76 4.65
N GLY A 187 6.05 3.68 5.79
CA GLY A 187 6.59 4.05 7.11
C GLY A 187 6.58 5.56 7.40
N TYR A 188 5.72 6.33 6.73
CA TYR A 188 5.47 7.72 7.07
C TYR A 188 4.32 7.87 8.06
N LYS A 189 4.41 8.88 8.93
CA LYS A 189 3.26 9.32 9.73
C LYS A 189 2.34 10.14 8.85
N ALA A 190 1.08 9.74 8.71
CA ALA A 190 0.10 10.51 7.95
C ALA A 190 -1.24 10.61 8.66
N ALA A 191 -1.96 11.68 8.35
CA ALA A 191 -3.33 11.92 8.77
C ALA A 191 -4.14 12.50 7.61
N VAL A 192 -5.46 12.32 7.66
CA VAL A 192 -6.41 12.92 6.71
C VAL A 192 -7.09 14.12 7.38
N ILE A 193 -7.29 15.19 6.62
CA ILE A 193 -8.08 16.35 7.04
C ILE A 193 -9.23 16.52 6.06
N GLU A 194 -10.47 16.45 6.55
CA GLU A 194 -11.67 16.78 5.78
C GLU A 194 -11.73 18.31 5.63
N MET A 195 -11.51 18.81 4.42
CA MET A 195 -11.49 20.24 4.13
C MET A 195 -12.87 20.79 3.78
N SER A 196 -13.82 19.92 3.46
CA SER A 196 -15.21 20.24 3.11
C SER A 196 -16.19 19.29 3.82
N VAL A 197 -17.29 18.90 3.16
CA VAL A 197 -18.35 18.08 3.75
C VAL A 197 -17.79 16.77 4.31
N SER A 198 -18.09 16.52 5.59
CA SER A 198 -17.57 15.36 6.30
C SER A 198 -18.13 14.05 5.76
N SER A 199 -17.25 13.25 5.15
CA SER A 199 -17.52 11.92 4.62
C SER A 199 -17.10 10.80 5.57
N LEU A 200 -16.11 11.06 6.42
CA LEU A 200 -15.54 10.12 7.40
C LEU A 200 -16.07 10.39 8.82
N THR A 201 -16.37 11.64 9.17
CA THR A 201 -16.95 11.95 10.50
C THR A 201 -18.20 11.13 10.86
N PRO A 202 -19.12 10.78 9.93
CA PRO A 202 -20.27 9.93 10.26
C PRO A 202 -19.90 8.58 10.89
N TYR A 203 -18.70 8.04 10.62
CA TYR A 203 -18.23 6.79 11.23
C TYR A 203 -18.14 6.87 12.76
N THR A 204 -17.92 8.07 13.33
CA THR A 204 -17.91 8.29 14.78
C THR A 204 -19.21 7.89 15.49
N GLN A 205 -20.31 7.74 14.74
CA GLN A 205 -21.63 7.38 15.27
C GLN A 205 -22.02 5.92 14.97
N ILE A 206 -21.34 5.25 14.05
CA ILE A 206 -21.77 3.94 13.52
C ILE A 206 -20.72 2.83 13.65
N SER A 207 -19.47 3.15 13.96
CA SER A 207 -18.38 2.18 14.06
C SER A 207 -17.87 2.11 15.49
N ASP A 208 -17.89 0.90 16.07
CA ASP A 208 -17.40 0.62 17.41
C ASP A 208 -15.86 0.73 17.51
N GLU A 209 -15.16 0.71 16.38
CA GLU A 209 -13.70 0.80 16.30
C GLU A 209 -13.15 2.24 16.34
N VAL A 210 -14.03 3.24 16.47
CA VAL A 210 -13.60 4.64 16.49
C VAL A 210 -13.13 5.07 17.87
N VAL A 211 -11.95 5.67 17.92
CA VAL A 211 -11.41 6.35 19.10
C VAL A 211 -11.56 7.85 18.92
N LEU A 212 -12.38 8.49 19.76
CA LEU A 212 -12.55 9.95 19.80
C LEU A 212 -11.49 10.57 20.71
N PHE A 213 -10.70 11.52 20.20
CA PHE A 213 -9.75 12.29 21.00
C PHE A 213 -10.34 13.63 21.42
N ASP A 214 -11.02 14.31 20.49
CA ASP A 214 -11.79 15.53 20.73
C ASP A 214 -12.87 15.69 19.64
N GLU A 215 -13.56 16.84 19.62
CA GLU A 215 -14.62 17.13 18.63
C GLU A 215 -14.13 17.14 17.18
N LYS A 216 -12.83 17.40 16.98
CA LYS A 216 -12.20 17.60 15.68
C LYS A 216 -11.25 16.50 15.27
N HIS A 217 -10.82 15.65 16.19
CA HIS A 217 -9.85 14.57 15.98
C HIS A 217 -10.40 13.24 16.47
N PHE A 218 -10.46 12.30 15.55
CA PHE A 218 -10.77 10.91 15.86
C PHE A 218 -9.84 9.98 15.08
N ARG A 219 -9.79 8.72 15.49
CA ARG A 219 -9.09 7.66 14.78
C ARG A 219 -10.04 6.53 14.49
N ILE A 220 -10.01 6.06 13.25
CA ILE A 220 -10.74 4.90 12.77
C ILE A 220 -9.76 4.03 11.99
N GLU A 221 -9.78 2.72 12.22
CA GLU A 221 -8.93 1.75 11.50
C GLU A 221 -7.45 2.19 11.48
N GLY A 222 -6.94 2.62 12.63
CA GLY A 222 -5.57 3.09 12.81
C GLY A 222 -5.20 4.38 12.05
N THR A 223 -6.16 5.11 11.50
CA THR A 223 -5.94 6.34 10.73
C THR A 223 -6.49 7.56 11.46
N ASP A 224 -5.63 8.55 11.69
CA ASP A 224 -6.03 9.83 12.30
C ASP A 224 -6.77 10.69 11.27
N ILE A 225 -7.97 11.13 11.65
CA ILE A 225 -8.84 11.98 10.85
C ILE A 225 -9.11 13.29 11.62
N TYR A 226 -8.94 14.41 10.93
CA TYR A 226 -9.35 15.73 11.41
C TYR A 226 -10.51 16.24 10.56
N ASN A 227 -11.62 16.65 11.18
CA ASN A 227 -12.82 17.10 10.46
C ASN A 227 -12.90 18.63 10.28
N ASP A 228 -11.82 19.35 10.58
CA ASP A 228 -11.75 20.81 10.52
C ASP A 228 -10.46 21.27 9.86
N LYS A 229 -10.58 22.02 8.77
CA LYS A 229 -9.44 22.60 8.03
C LYS A 229 -8.51 23.46 8.89
N THR A 230 -8.98 24.03 10.00
CA THR A 230 -8.15 24.81 10.92
C THR A 230 -7.08 23.96 11.62
N CYS A 231 -7.22 22.64 11.64
CA CYS A 231 -6.26 21.72 12.23
C CYS A 231 -4.92 21.65 11.47
N ILE A 232 -4.84 22.06 10.20
CA ILE A 232 -3.62 21.97 9.36
C ILE A 232 -2.38 22.49 10.08
N LEU A 233 -2.46 23.69 10.68
CA LEU A 233 -1.28 24.32 11.30
C LEU A 233 -0.80 23.55 12.54
N ALA A 234 -1.74 23.04 13.35
CA ALA A 234 -1.43 22.30 14.57
C ALA A 234 -0.93 20.88 14.30
N THR A 235 -1.24 20.31 13.13
CA THR A 235 -0.87 18.94 12.75
C THR A 235 0.35 18.88 11.85
N LYS A 236 0.73 19.98 11.18
CA LYS A 236 1.88 20.06 10.26
C LYS A 236 3.23 19.62 10.85
N THR A 237 3.41 19.66 12.16
CA THR A 237 4.65 19.21 12.83
C THR A 237 4.56 17.80 13.42
N LYS A 238 3.37 17.19 13.42
CA LYS A 238 3.11 15.86 14.00
C LYS A 238 3.23 14.74 12.98
N TYR A 239 3.00 15.06 11.70
CA TYR A 239 2.96 14.11 10.60
C TYR A 239 4.00 14.43 9.54
N ASP A 240 4.38 13.40 8.79
CA ASP A 240 5.22 13.48 7.60
C ASP A 240 4.38 13.92 6.39
N TYR A 241 3.13 13.46 6.31
CA TYR A 241 2.15 13.80 5.27
C TYR A 241 0.81 14.23 5.88
N LEU A 242 0.19 15.24 5.28
CA LEU A 242 -1.22 15.57 5.52
C LEU A 242 -1.98 15.40 4.22
N ILE A 243 -2.96 14.51 4.21
CA ILE A 243 -3.85 14.33 3.07
C ILE A 243 -5.08 15.20 3.28
N LEU A 244 -5.30 16.15 2.38
CA LEU A 244 -6.37 17.14 2.49
C LEU A 244 -7.50 16.72 1.53
N ASP A 245 -8.60 16.21 2.06
CA ASP A 245 -9.78 15.83 1.26
C ASP A 245 -10.65 17.07 1.04
N TYR A 246 -10.56 17.63 -0.16
CA TYR A 246 -11.31 18.81 -0.58
C TYR A 246 -12.73 18.51 -1.05
N GLY A 247 -13.13 17.24 -1.19
CA GLY A 247 -14.45 16.90 -1.71
C GLY A 247 -14.57 17.20 -3.21
N ALA A 248 -15.52 18.04 -3.61
CA ALA A 248 -15.78 18.35 -5.02
C ALA A 248 -15.26 19.74 -5.44
N PHE A 249 -14.67 19.84 -6.63
CA PHE A 249 -14.04 21.06 -7.15
C PHE A 249 -15.01 22.22 -7.28
N GLY A 250 -16.24 21.95 -7.71
CA GLY A 250 -17.31 22.95 -7.82
C GLY A 250 -17.75 23.55 -6.48
N GLU A 251 -17.38 22.95 -5.35
CA GLU A 251 -17.71 23.43 -4.00
C GLU A 251 -16.56 24.17 -3.32
N LEU A 252 -15.41 24.30 -4.00
CA LEU A 252 -14.28 25.04 -3.47
C LEU A 252 -14.64 26.53 -3.35
N SER A 253 -14.62 27.02 -2.10
CA SER A 253 -14.72 28.47 -1.85
C SER A 253 -13.57 29.24 -2.49
N GLU A 254 -12.34 28.72 -2.41
CA GLU A 254 -11.13 29.37 -2.93
C GLU A 254 -10.22 28.35 -3.61
N VAL A 255 -10.21 28.32 -4.95
CA VAL A 255 -9.37 27.40 -5.74
C VAL A 255 -7.88 27.58 -5.41
N ALA A 256 -7.45 28.79 -5.05
CA ALA A 256 -6.07 29.07 -4.65
C ALA A 256 -5.63 28.31 -3.38
N ASP A 257 -6.56 27.98 -2.48
CA ASP A 257 -6.25 27.18 -1.29
C ASP A 257 -5.94 25.72 -1.64
N TYR A 258 -6.61 25.16 -2.65
CA TYR A 258 -6.25 23.87 -3.23
C TYR A 258 -4.88 23.93 -3.91
N LEU A 259 -4.67 24.89 -4.81
CA LEU A 259 -3.47 24.98 -5.68
C LEU A 259 -2.15 25.26 -4.96
N ARG A 260 -2.18 25.77 -3.73
CA ARG A 260 -0.97 26.11 -2.95
C ARG A 260 -0.34 24.93 -2.19
N ASN A 261 -0.95 23.74 -2.28
CA ASN A 261 -0.44 22.53 -1.62
C ASN A 261 0.73 21.91 -2.39
N ASP A 262 1.52 21.07 -1.71
CA ASP A 262 2.78 20.54 -2.26
C ASP A 262 2.53 19.55 -3.41
N ILE A 263 1.50 18.71 -3.27
CA ILE A 263 1.08 17.73 -4.28
C ILE A 263 -0.41 17.91 -4.53
N LEU A 264 -0.80 18.00 -5.81
CA LEU A 264 -2.17 18.24 -6.24
C LEU A 264 -2.71 17.01 -6.96
N VAL A 265 -3.86 16.51 -6.52
CA VAL A 265 -4.55 15.35 -7.11
C VAL A 265 -5.99 15.72 -7.45
N ALA A 266 -6.33 15.60 -8.72
CA ALA A 266 -7.68 15.67 -9.24
C ALA A 266 -8.25 14.27 -9.45
N VAL A 267 -9.35 13.93 -8.79
CA VAL A 267 -10.06 12.66 -9.00
C VAL A 267 -11.14 12.86 -10.06
N CYS A 268 -11.03 12.15 -11.16
CA CYS A 268 -11.84 12.35 -12.35
C CYS A 268 -12.70 11.13 -12.65
N GLY A 269 -13.75 11.34 -13.43
CA GLY A 269 -14.54 10.28 -14.03
C GLY A 269 -14.59 10.45 -15.54
N ALA A 270 -14.95 9.38 -16.23
CA ALA A 270 -14.97 9.34 -17.69
C ALA A 270 -16.38 9.22 -18.27
N LYS A 271 -17.42 9.22 -17.44
CA LYS A 271 -18.80 9.17 -17.95
C LYS A 271 -19.12 10.50 -18.64
N PRO A 272 -20.01 10.51 -19.64
CA PRO A 272 -20.39 11.74 -20.34
C PRO A 272 -20.80 12.89 -19.43
N SER A 273 -21.48 12.61 -18.31
CA SER A 273 -21.90 13.61 -17.32
C SER A 273 -20.76 14.18 -16.46
N GLU A 274 -19.57 13.59 -16.50
CA GLU A 274 -18.41 13.96 -15.67
C GLU A 274 -17.34 14.71 -16.49
N VAL A 275 -17.39 14.65 -17.83
CA VAL A 275 -16.37 15.21 -18.72
C VAL A 275 -16.24 16.74 -18.58
N ASP A 276 -17.37 17.44 -18.50
CA ASP A 276 -17.36 18.90 -18.33
C ASP A 276 -16.75 19.32 -16.98
N LEU A 277 -16.96 18.51 -15.93
CA LEU A 277 -16.40 18.75 -14.61
C LEU A 277 -14.87 18.63 -14.59
N VAL A 278 -14.32 17.67 -15.34
CA VAL A 278 -12.86 17.53 -15.51
C VAL A 278 -12.29 18.76 -16.22
N SER A 279 -13.01 19.29 -17.20
CA SER A 279 -12.59 20.45 -17.99
C SER A 279 -12.39 21.71 -17.13
N ASP A 280 -13.17 21.90 -16.07
CA ASP A 280 -13.01 23.05 -15.17
C ASP A 280 -11.72 22.98 -14.35
N ILE A 281 -11.30 21.77 -13.93
CA ILE A 281 -10.02 21.57 -13.26
C ILE A 281 -8.86 21.81 -14.24
N LEU A 282 -8.95 21.31 -15.47
CA LEU A 282 -7.91 21.51 -16.49
C LEU A 282 -7.60 22.98 -16.75
N ARG A 283 -8.59 23.88 -16.65
CA ARG A 283 -8.40 25.33 -16.86
C ARG A 283 -7.55 26.00 -15.79
N VAL A 284 -7.48 25.42 -14.59
CA VAL A 284 -6.72 25.97 -13.46
C VAL A 284 -5.41 25.23 -13.21
N ASP A 285 -5.11 24.16 -13.96
CA ASP A 285 -3.86 23.43 -13.81
C ASP A 285 -2.66 24.34 -14.12
N ASN A 286 -1.76 24.46 -13.16
CA ASN A 286 -0.49 25.17 -13.29
C ASN A 286 0.65 24.25 -13.78
N GLY A 287 0.31 23.05 -14.24
CA GLY A 287 1.22 22.05 -14.78
C GLY A 287 1.69 21.01 -13.76
N THR A 288 1.12 20.98 -12.55
CA THR A 288 1.53 20.06 -11.48
C THR A 288 0.43 19.11 -11.02
N ILE A 289 -0.82 19.28 -11.48
CA ILE A 289 -1.93 18.41 -11.05
C ILE A 289 -1.75 17.00 -11.60
N HIS A 290 -1.90 16.01 -10.72
CA HIS A 290 -2.06 14.59 -11.06
C HIS A 290 -3.53 14.23 -11.22
N TYR A 291 -3.89 13.51 -12.28
CA TYR A 291 -5.26 13.13 -12.59
C TYR A 291 -5.47 11.65 -12.33
N VAL A 292 -6.38 11.30 -11.42
CA VAL A 292 -6.73 9.91 -11.11
C VAL A 292 -8.15 9.64 -11.57
N PHE A 293 -8.30 8.89 -12.65
CA PHE A 293 -9.60 8.51 -13.18
C PHE A 293 -10.16 7.28 -12.45
N SER A 294 -11.28 7.46 -11.77
CA SER A 294 -12.02 6.40 -11.09
C SER A 294 -13.05 5.75 -12.00
N PHE A 295 -13.36 4.48 -11.72
CA PHE A 295 -14.45 3.72 -12.38
C PHE A 295 -14.34 3.62 -13.91
N VAL A 296 -13.12 3.68 -14.44
CA VAL A 296 -12.86 3.57 -15.89
C VAL A 296 -12.61 2.12 -16.30
N PRO A 297 -13.45 1.57 -17.21
CA PRO A 297 -13.20 0.26 -17.80
C PRO A 297 -11.87 0.23 -18.56
N GLN A 298 -11.14 -0.89 -18.49
CA GLN A 298 -9.82 -1.04 -19.13
C GLN A 298 -9.83 -0.65 -20.61
N ARG A 299 -10.90 -1.00 -21.33
CA ARG A 299 -11.07 -0.72 -22.77
C ARG A 299 -11.13 0.78 -23.11
N ASP A 300 -11.49 1.64 -22.16
CA ASP A 300 -11.71 3.07 -22.40
C ASP A 300 -10.47 3.91 -22.03
N ARG A 301 -9.46 3.29 -21.37
CA ARG A 301 -8.29 3.99 -20.81
C ARG A 301 -7.42 4.65 -21.87
N ASP A 302 -7.17 3.98 -22.99
CA ASP A 302 -6.33 4.52 -24.06
C ASP A 302 -6.95 5.78 -24.70
N ASP A 303 -8.28 5.82 -24.82
CA ASP A 303 -8.97 6.98 -25.40
C ASP A 303 -9.02 8.15 -24.41
N ILE A 304 -9.11 7.87 -23.11
CA ILE A 304 -8.96 8.89 -22.06
C ILE A 304 -7.55 9.46 -22.03
N LEU A 305 -6.51 8.63 -22.17
CA LEU A 305 -5.13 9.13 -22.26
C LEU A 305 -4.95 10.05 -23.47
N LYS A 306 -5.52 9.69 -24.63
CA LYS A 306 -5.47 10.56 -25.82
C LYS A 306 -6.21 11.88 -25.60
N SER A 307 -7.38 11.86 -24.97
CA SER A 307 -8.16 13.08 -24.70
C SER A 307 -7.52 13.97 -23.64
N MET A 308 -6.77 13.38 -22.71
CA MET A 308 -6.03 14.10 -21.67
C MET A 308 -4.73 14.71 -22.17
N SER A 309 -4.28 14.50 -23.41
CA SER A 309 -3.05 15.14 -23.92
C SER A 309 -3.13 16.68 -23.81
N PRO A 310 -2.12 17.37 -23.25
CA PRO A 310 -0.78 16.87 -22.88
C PRO A 310 -0.61 16.45 -21.40
N PHE A 311 -1.70 16.35 -20.64
CA PHE A 311 -1.76 15.94 -19.23
C PHE A 311 -1.71 14.41 -19.03
N ASP A 312 -1.67 13.64 -20.13
CA ASP A 312 -1.63 12.17 -20.14
C ASP A 312 -0.46 11.61 -19.32
N VAL A 313 0.68 12.31 -19.29
CA VAL A 313 1.86 11.94 -18.50
C VAL A 313 1.66 11.97 -16.98
N ARG A 314 0.61 12.65 -16.49
CA ARG A 314 0.19 12.70 -15.08
C ARG A 314 -1.20 12.10 -14.88
N THR A 315 -1.69 11.33 -15.85
CA THR A 315 -3.00 10.69 -15.82
C THR A 315 -2.87 9.22 -15.44
N TYR A 316 -3.62 8.81 -14.43
CA TYR A 316 -3.63 7.47 -13.87
C TYR A 316 -5.05 6.93 -13.76
N PHE A 317 -5.18 5.62 -13.60
CA PHE A 317 -6.48 4.96 -13.45
C PHE A 317 -6.54 4.22 -12.12
N ALA A 318 -7.54 4.54 -11.29
CA ALA A 318 -7.74 3.89 -10.02
C ALA A 318 -8.11 2.40 -10.22
N GLY A 319 -7.69 1.59 -9.25
CA GLY A 319 -8.12 0.19 -9.15
C GLY A 319 -9.52 0.06 -8.55
N TRP A 320 -9.95 -1.18 -8.34
CA TRP A 320 -11.13 -1.46 -7.52
C TRP A 320 -10.79 -1.20 -6.05
N THR A 321 -11.60 -0.37 -5.39
CA THR A 321 -11.40 0.04 -3.99
C THR A 321 -12.77 0.25 -3.34
N PRO A 322 -13.44 -0.83 -2.91
CA PRO A 322 -14.78 -0.77 -2.34
C PRO A 322 -14.78 -0.24 -0.90
N ASP A 323 -13.70 -0.49 -0.17
CA ASP A 323 -13.47 -0.03 1.20
C ASP A 323 -12.37 1.05 1.22
N TYR A 324 -12.60 2.12 1.98
CA TYR A 324 -11.65 3.21 2.15
C TYR A 324 -10.48 2.82 3.06
N PHE A 325 -10.73 1.95 4.03
CA PHE A 325 -9.78 1.60 5.08
C PHE A 325 -8.86 0.44 4.70
N LEU A 326 -9.23 -0.33 3.67
CA LEU A 326 -8.37 -1.34 3.08
C LEU A 326 -7.54 -0.74 1.94
N TYR A 327 -6.22 -0.89 2.02
CA TYR A 327 -5.35 -0.41 0.96
C TYR A 327 -5.39 -1.31 -0.28
N SER A 328 -5.49 -0.73 -1.47
CA SER A 328 -5.67 -1.46 -2.74
C SER A 328 -4.38 -2.01 -3.37
N GLY A 329 -3.21 -1.69 -2.82
CA GLY A 329 -1.92 -2.15 -3.34
C GLY A 329 -1.48 -1.50 -4.66
N ASN A 330 -2.02 -0.33 -5.00
CA ASN A 330 -1.68 0.37 -6.26
C ASN A 330 -0.43 1.25 -6.13
N ASP A 331 0.68 0.64 -5.70
CA ASP A 331 1.95 1.32 -5.39
C ASP A 331 2.50 2.12 -6.57
N GLU A 332 2.30 1.64 -7.80
CA GLU A 332 2.78 2.33 -8.99
C GLU A 332 2.11 3.70 -9.15
N LEU A 333 0.78 3.75 -9.05
CA LEU A 333 0.02 4.99 -9.16
C LEU A 333 0.41 5.98 -8.06
N TYR A 334 0.35 5.56 -6.80
CA TYR A 334 0.58 6.47 -5.68
C TYR A 334 2.07 6.81 -5.54
N GLY A 335 2.97 5.93 -5.96
CA GLY A 335 4.39 6.18 -6.02
C GLY A 335 4.77 7.24 -7.04
N TYR A 336 4.14 7.29 -8.21
CA TYR A 336 4.37 8.38 -9.16
C TYR A 336 3.79 9.71 -8.66
N ILE A 337 2.59 9.70 -8.07
CA ILE A 337 1.97 10.92 -7.51
C ILE A 337 2.82 11.52 -6.39
N THR A 338 3.36 10.67 -5.51
CA THR A 338 4.15 11.13 -4.37
C THR A 338 5.61 11.46 -4.72
N GLY A 339 6.06 11.12 -5.94
CA GLY A 339 7.44 11.31 -6.40
C GLY A 339 8.41 10.19 -5.98
N GLN A 340 7.89 9.11 -5.40
CA GLN A 340 8.66 8.01 -4.81
C GLN A 340 9.12 7.05 -5.91
N LEU A 341 8.34 6.98 -6.99
CA LEU A 341 8.72 6.38 -8.25
C LEU A 341 9.04 7.48 -9.26
N LYS A 342 10.10 7.28 -10.03
CA LYS A 342 10.45 8.16 -11.15
C LYS A 342 9.58 7.81 -12.34
N ALA A 343 8.88 8.79 -12.91
CA ALA A 343 8.16 8.62 -14.16
C ALA A 343 9.08 8.00 -15.23
N LYS A 344 8.55 7.08 -16.03
CA LYS A 344 9.30 6.51 -17.17
C LYS A 344 9.69 7.65 -18.10
N GLU A 345 11.00 7.87 -18.28
CA GLU A 345 11.48 8.79 -19.32
C GLU A 345 10.93 8.31 -20.66
N THR A 346 10.00 9.08 -21.23
CA THR A 346 9.61 8.87 -22.62
C THR A 346 10.82 9.27 -23.45
N VAL A 347 11.55 8.27 -23.97
CA VAL A 347 12.56 8.49 -25.00
C VAL A 347 11.82 9.15 -26.16
N GLN A 348 11.94 10.47 -26.27
CA GLN A 348 11.49 11.20 -27.43
C GLN A 348 12.28 10.67 -28.62
N LYS A 349 11.70 9.74 -29.39
CA LYS A 349 12.12 9.56 -30.77
C LYS A 349 11.88 10.92 -31.43
N LYS A 350 12.97 11.61 -31.79
CA LYS A 350 12.95 12.78 -32.67
C LYS A 350 12.34 12.37 -34.01
N GLY A 351 11.01 12.30 -34.08
CA GLY A 351 10.26 12.21 -35.32
C GLY A 351 10.20 13.61 -35.91
N GLY A 352 11.04 13.85 -36.93
CA GLY A 352 11.01 15.11 -37.68
C GLY A 352 9.63 15.35 -38.25
N LEU A 353 8.94 16.36 -37.72
CA LEU A 353 7.65 16.82 -38.21
C LEU A 353 7.87 17.54 -39.55
N LYS A 354 7.62 16.85 -40.66
CA LYS A 354 7.45 17.50 -41.97
C LYS A 354 6.02 18.05 -42.04
N TRP A 355 5.87 19.36 -41.95
CA TRP A 355 4.62 20.08 -42.19
C TRP A 355 4.36 20.21 -43.70
N PRO A 356 3.18 19.83 -44.24
CA PRO A 356 2.73 20.28 -45.55
C PRO A 356 1.84 21.53 -45.39
N PHE A 357 1.82 22.35 -46.44
CA PHE A 357 1.03 23.60 -46.67
C PHE A 357 1.78 24.93 -46.59
N GLY A 358 2.67 25.14 -47.56
CA GLY A 358 2.90 26.47 -48.12
C GLY A 358 1.84 26.80 -49.18
N ARG A 359 0.93 27.74 -48.88
CA ARG A 359 0.08 28.40 -49.89
C ARG A 359 0.95 29.23 -50.83
N LYS A 360 0.98 28.90 -52.12
CA LYS A 360 1.45 29.82 -53.16
C LYS A 360 0.36 30.86 -53.44
N ARG A 361 0.71 32.13 -53.24
CA ARG A 361 0.00 33.28 -53.83
C ARG A 361 0.22 33.27 -55.34
N LYS A 362 -0.86 33.42 -56.11
CA LYS A 362 -0.86 34.09 -57.41
C LYS A 362 -2.00 35.08 -57.40
#